data_AF-A0A0C3MLW2-F1
#
_entry.id   AF-A0A0C3MLW2-F1
#
_cell.length_a   1.000
_cell.length_b   1.000
_cell.length_c   1.000
_cell.angle_alpha   90.00
_cell.angle_beta   90.00
_cell.angle_gamma   90.00
#
_symmetry.space_group_name_H-M   'P 1'
#
loop_
_entity.id
_entity.type
_entity.pdbx_description
1 polymer ?
#
loop_
_entity_poly.entity_id
_entity_poly.type
_entity_poly.pdbx_seq_one_letter_code
_entity_poly.pdbx_strand_id
1 'polypeptide(L)'
;MDKYSFSTSDRYFTWVLVPRDEPDTLAFLSSCETTCSYRRHIIVKHDSGVKETAGYGIASVFTRPDFRGKGYGSHMMRLLHWVLAPHELLPRFPNKICHP
;
A
#
# COMPACT_ATOMS: atom_id res chain seq x y z
N MET A 1 23.82 -11.08 19.04
CA MET A 1 23.30 -9.91 18.32
C MET A 1 22.18 -10.42 17.45
N ASP A 2 20.96 -10.35 17.97
CA ASP A 2 19.79 -10.96 17.35
C ASP A 2 19.49 -10.24 16.04
N LYS A 3 19.63 -11.00 14.93
CA LYS A 3 19.37 -10.57 13.57
C LYS A 3 17.89 -10.25 13.43
N TYR A 4 17.51 -9.01 13.73
CA TYR A 4 16.25 -8.48 13.31
C TYR A 4 16.18 -8.54 11.77
N SER A 5 15.40 -9.50 11.29
CA SER A 5 15.21 -9.86 9.88
C SER A 5 14.37 -8.83 9.12
N PHE A 6 14.39 -7.55 9.47
CA PHE A 6 13.54 -6.54 8.83
C PHE A 6 14.17 -5.89 7.59
N SER A 7 15.49 -5.98 7.38
CA SER A 7 16.19 -5.24 6.31
C SER A 7 17.32 -6.03 5.65
N THR A 8 17.05 -7.23 5.15
CA THR A 8 17.92 -7.77 4.09
C THR A 8 17.58 -7.03 2.78
N SER A 9 18.61 -6.68 2.01
CA SER A 9 18.57 -5.79 0.82
C SER A 9 17.47 -6.11 -0.20
N ASP A 10 17.02 -7.36 -0.28
CA ASP A 10 16.15 -7.86 -1.34
C ASP A 10 14.66 -7.84 -0.96
N ARG A 11 14.25 -6.95 -0.04
CA ARG A 11 12.89 -6.99 0.58
C ARG A 11 12.06 -5.72 0.43
N TYR A 12 12.44 -4.83 -0.49
CA TYR A 12 11.72 -3.59 -0.75
C TYR A 12 11.17 -3.59 -2.17
N PHE A 13 9.87 -3.30 -2.29
CA PHE A 13 9.21 -3.11 -3.58
C PHE A 13 8.89 -1.64 -3.77
N THR A 14 9.35 -1.08 -4.88
CA THR A 14 9.01 0.28 -5.31
C THR A 14 7.74 0.24 -6.15
N TRP A 15 6.75 1.03 -5.75
CA TRP A 15 5.48 1.15 -6.42
C TRP A 15 5.35 2.53 -7.04
N VAL A 16 4.78 2.58 -8.24
CA VAL A 16 4.56 3.81 -8.99
C VAL A 16 3.11 3.80 -9.48
N LEU A 17 2.39 4.88 -9.20
CA LEU A 17 1.03 5.10 -9.68
C LEU A 17 1.10 5.91 -10.97
N VAL A 18 0.64 5.31 -12.07
CA VAL A 18 0.59 5.92 -13.41
C VAL A 18 -0.86 5.99 -13.91
N PRO A 19 -1.18 6.92 -14.83
CA PRO A 19 -2.44 6.88 -15.56
C PRO A 19 -2.62 5.53 -16.27
N ARG A 20 -3.84 5.00 -16.26
CA ARG A 20 -4.13 3.69 -16.87
C ARG A 20 -3.89 3.67 -18.38
N ASP A 21 -4.18 4.79 -19.04
CA ASP A 21 -4.10 4.92 -20.49
C ASP A 21 -2.65 5.08 -20.99
N GLU A 22 -1.73 5.46 -20.10
CA GLU A 22 -0.33 5.74 -20.40
C GLU A 22 0.59 5.09 -19.36
N PRO A 23 0.73 3.75 -19.33
CA PRO A 23 1.46 3.03 -18.29
C PRO A 23 2.98 3.29 -18.32
N ASP A 24 3.53 3.59 -19.49
CA ASP A 24 4.97 3.80 -19.69
C ASP A 24 5.42 5.26 -19.46
N THR A 25 4.51 6.11 -18.97
CA THR A 25 4.82 7.52 -18.74
C THR A 25 5.80 7.70 -17.58
N LEU A 26 6.75 8.62 -17.76
CA LEU A 26 7.60 9.10 -16.67
C LEU A 26 6.88 10.13 -15.79
N ALA A 27 5.68 10.58 -16.19
CA ALA A 27 4.87 11.50 -15.43
C ALA A 27 4.02 10.80 -14.35
N PHE A 28 4.66 10.00 -13.51
CA PHE A 28 3.96 9.28 -12.46
C PHE A 28 3.28 10.21 -11.46
N LEU A 29 2.10 9.80 -10.99
CA LEU A 29 1.22 10.57 -10.12
C LEU A 29 1.68 10.51 -8.67
N SER A 30 2.06 9.32 -8.20
CA SER A 30 2.55 9.08 -6.84
C SER A 30 3.48 7.87 -6.82
N SER A 31 4.41 7.80 -5.87
CA SER A 31 5.26 6.64 -5.64
C SER A 31 5.38 6.33 -4.14
N CYS A 32 5.79 5.12 -3.82
CA CYS A 32 6.13 4.71 -2.46
C CYS A 32 6.95 3.43 -2.47
N GLU A 33 7.50 3.09 -1.31
CA GLU A 33 8.24 1.86 -1.08
C GLU A 33 7.50 1.03 -0.04
N THR A 34 7.46 -0.28 -0.27
CA THR A 34 6.87 -1.21 0.69
C THR A 34 7.94 -2.17 1.17
N THR A 35 7.99 -2.42 2.47
CA THR A 35 8.95 -3.36 3.08
C THR A 35 8.35 -4.76 3.04
N CYS A 36 8.15 -5.29 1.83
CA CYS A 36 7.27 -6.44 1.60
C CYS A 36 8.06 -7.68 1.18
N SER A 37 8.73 -8.35 2.11
CA SER A 37 8.94 -9.81 1.95
C SER A 37 8.38 -10.63 3.11
N TYR A 38 7.82 -10.00 4.14
CA TYR A 38 7.14 -10.71 5.21
C TYR A 38 5.99 -9.86 5.74
N ARG A 39 4.75 -10.35 5.55
CA ARG A 39 3.56 -9.81 6.23
C ARG A 39 3.86 -9.80 7.72
N ARG A 40 3.66 -8.67 8.40
CA ARG A 40 3.87 -8.61 9.84
C ARG A 40 2.57 -9.00 10.53
N HIS A 41 2.63 -9.98 11.43
CA HIS A 41 1.57 -10.19 12.40
C HIS A 41 1.55 -8.98 13.33
N ILE A 42 0.43 -8.25 13.32
CA ILE A 42 0.22 -7.08 14.18
C ILE A 42 -0.99 -7.32 15.05
N ILE A 43 -1.00 -6.65 16.20
CA ILE A 43 -2.08 -6.73 17.17
C ILE A 43 -2.76 -5.35 17.21
N VAL A 44 -4.07 -5.32 17.01
CA VAL A 44 -4.89 -4.11 17.06
C VAL A 44 -5.83 -4.21 18.25
N LYS A 45 -5.82 -3.17 19.10
CA LYS A 45 -6.74 -3.03 20.21
C LYS A 45 -7.98 -2.23 19.76
N HIS A 46 -9.14 -2.81 19.97
CA HIS A 46 -10.45 -2.19 19.81
C HIS A 46 -11.15 -2.14 21.18
N ASP A 47 -12.23 -1.37 21.29
CA ASP A 47 -13.04 -1.31 22.51
C ASP A 47 -13.65 -2.67 22.89
N SER A 48 -13.91 -3.52 21.88
CA SER A 48 -14.42 -4.88 22.03
C SER A 48 -13.34 -5.93 22.34
N GLY A 49 -12.05 -5.53 22.42
CA GLY A 49 -10.94 -6.44 22.71
C GLY A 49 -9.76 -6.33 21.74
N VAL A 50 -8.89 -7.33 21.77
CA VAL A 50 -7.64 -7.36 21.00
C VAL A 50 -7.78 -8.34 19.84
N LYS A 51 -7.35 -7.92 18.64
CA LYS A 51 -7.40 -8.75 17.42
C LYS A 51 -6.05 -8.79 16.73
N GLU A 52 -5.64 -9.98 16.30
CA GLU A 52 -4.48 -10.15 15.44
C GLU A 52 -4.86 -9.94 13.96
N THR A 53 -3.99 -9.26 13.20
CA THR A 53 -4.21 -8.98 11.78
C THR A 53 -2.86 -8.84 11.04
N ALA A 54 -2.91 -8.72 9.71
CA ALA A 54 -1.74 -8.47 8.88
C ALA A 54 -1.44 -6.97 8.77
N GLY A 55 -0.19 -6.59 8.99
CA GLY A 55 0.33 -5.24 8.80
C GLY A 55 1.47 -5.19 7.78
N TYR A 56 1.59 -4.05 7.11
CA TYR A 56 2.66 -3.77 6.16
C TYR A 56 3.21 -2.36 6.38
N GLY A 57 4.53 -2.23 6.24
CA GLY A 57 5.22 -0.94 6.30
C GLY A 57 5.24 -0.30 4.92
N ILE A 58 4.76 0.94 4.84
CA ILE A 58 4.84 1.78 3.65
C ILE A 58 5.70 2.99 4.01
N ALA A 59 6.70 3.26 3.18
CA ALA A 59 7.63 4.35 3.35
C ALA A 59 7.73 5.17 2.05
N SER A 60 8.38 6.34 2.15
CA SER A 60 8.75 7.15 0.99
C SER A 60 7.56 7.52 0.10
N VAL A 61 6.36 7.72 0.68
CA VAL A 61 5.17 8.11 -0.07
C VAL A 61 5.38 9.52 -0.60
N PHE A 62 5.48 9.64 -1.92
CA PHE A 62 5.75 10.89 -2.60
C PHE A 62 4.72 11.14 -3.68
N THR A 63 4.14 12.34 -3.67
CA THR A 63 3.29 12.85 -4.75
C THR A 63 3.94 14.12 -5.28
N ARG A 64 4.14 14.17 -6.61
CA ARG A 64 4.72 15.35 -7.28
C ARG A 64 3.91 16.61 -6.96
N PRO A 65 4.56 17.78 -6.82
CA PRO A 65 3.88 19.04 -6.47
C PRO A 65 2.63 19.32 -7.31
N ASP A 66 2.73 19.13 -8.64
CA ASP A 66 1.65 19.36 -9.62
C ASP A 66 0.38 18.51 -9.37
N PHE A 67 0.52 17.43 -8.59
CA PHE A 67 -0.50 16.44 -8.31
C PHE A 67 -0.92 16.38 -6.83
N ARG A 68 -0.35 17.22 -5.97
CA ARG A 68 -0.76 17.32 -4.56
C ARG A 68 -2.17 17.88 -4.44
N GLY A 69 -2.87 17.52 -3.38
CA GLY A 69 -4.27 17.92 -3.15
C GLY A 69 -5.30 17.21 -4.03
N LYS A 70 -4.88 16.39 -5.00
CA LYS A 70 -5.77 15.65 -5.92
C LYS A 70 -6.10 14.22 -5.47
N GLY A 71 -5.62 13.81 -4.29
CA GLY A 71 -5.96 12.51 -3.69
C GLY A 71 -5.16 11.31 -4.22
N TYR A 72 -4.16 11.49 -5.09
CA TYR A 72 -3.40 10.36 -5.67
C TYR A 72 -2.64 9.52 -4.64
N GLY A 73 -2.08 10.14 -3.59
CA GLY A 73 -1.45 9.39 -2.49
C GLY A 73 -2.46 8.46 -1.79
N SER A 74 -3.65 8.97 -1.47
CA SER A 74 -4.72 8.17 -0.87
C SER A 74 -5.22 7.08 -1.83
N HIS A 75 -5.31 7.37 -3.12
CA HIS A 75 -5.66 6.38 -4.14
C HIS A 75 -4.63 5.25 -4.21
N MET A 76 -3.33 5.60 -4.20
CA MET A 76 -2.23 4.64 -4.16
C MET A 76 -2.33 3.73 -2.94
N MET A 77 -2.59 4.27 -1.74
CA MET A 77 -2.72 3.47 -0.52
C MET A 77 -3.89 2.48 -0.58
N ARG A 78 -5.02 2.87 -1.20
CA ARG A 78 -6.16 1.96 -1.40
C ARG A 78 -5.80 0.82 -2.33
N LEU A 79 -5.15 1.11 -3.46
CA LEU A 79 -4.72 0.08 -4.42
C LEU A 79 -3.70 -0.87 -3.78
N LEU A 80 -2.73 -0.35 -3.03
CA LEU A 80 -1.75 -1.17 -2.34
C LEU A 80 -2.37 -2.04 -1.24
N HIS A 81 -3.37 -1.52 -0.52
CA HIS A 81 -4.10 -2.35 0.44
C HIS A 81 -4.71 -3.57 -0.26
N TRP A 82 -5.33 -3.39 -1.43
CA TRP A 82 -5.89 -4.50 -2.22
C TRP A 82 -4.84 -5.49 -2.69
N VAL A 83 -3.65 -5.02 -3.07
CA VAL A 83 -2.57 -5.89 -3.58
C VAL A 83 -1.86 -6.63 -2.45
N LEU A 84 -1.67 -6.00 -1.29
CA LEU A 84 -0.85 -6.53 -0.19
C LEU A 84 -1.64 -7.34 0.84
N ALA A 85 -2.91 -6.99 1.06
CA ALA A 85 -3.71 -7.62 2.10
C ALA A 85 -4.03 -9.09 1.76
N PRO A 86 -4.12 -9.97 2.77
CA PRO A 86 -4.67 -11.31 2.58
C PRO A 86 -6.09 -11.23 2.01
N HIS A 87 -6.39 -12.06 1.01
CA HIS A 87 -7.70 -12.07 0.36
C HIS A 87 -8.85 -12.35 1.34
N GLU A 88 -8.58 -13.13 2.38
CA GLU A 88 -9.51 -13.45 3.47
C GLU A 88 -9.91 -12.23 4.31
N LEU A 89 -9.05 -11.20 4.37
CA LEU A 89 -9.28 -9.98 5.15
C LEU A 89 -9.87 -8.85 4.30
N LEU A 90 -9.91 -9.02 2.97
CA LEU A 90 -10.44 -8.03 2.05
C LEU A 90 -11.96 -8.18 1.93
N PRO A 91 -12.72 -7.08 1.89
CA PRO A 91 -14.13 -7.15 1.51
C PRO A 91 -14.24 -7.66 0.07
N ARG A 92 -15.44 -8.10 -0.35
CA ARG A 92 -15.67 -8.41 -1.77
C ARG A 92 -15.40 -7.16 -2.61
N PHE A 93 -14.67 -7.32 -3.70
CA PHE A 93 -14.36 -6.22 -4.60
C PHE A 93 -15.67 -5.58 -5.10
N PRO A 94 -15.79 -4.24 -5.16
CA PRO A 94 -17.01 -3.60 -5.61
C PRO A 94 -17.31 -3.95 -7.08
N ASN A 95 -18.44 -4.61 -7.34
CA ASN A 95 -18.88 -4.99 -8.69
C ASN A 95 -19.46 -3.80 -9.50
N LYS A 96 -19.51 -2.60 -8.92
CA LYS A 96 -20.02 -1.39 -9.58
C LYS A 96 -19.01 -0.26 -9.42
N ILE A 97 -18.51 0.22 -10.56
CA ILE A 97 -17.83 1.51 -10.65
C ILE A 97 -18.93 2.54 -10.38
N CYS A 98 -18.95 3.14 -9.18
CA CYS A 98 -19.74 4.35 -8.99
C CYS A 98 -19.12 5.42 -9.91
N HIS A 99 -19.76 5.64 -11.05
CA HIS A 99 -19.47 6.80 -11.90
C HIS A 99 -19.74 8.09 -11.09
N PRO A 100 -18.98 9.17 -11.35
CA PRO A 100 -19.18 10.47 -10.71
C PRO A 100 -20.56 11.07 -11.02
#